data_AF-A0A916HMZ2-F1
#
_entry.id   AF-A0A916HMZ2-F1
#
_cell.length_a   1.000
_cell.length_b   1.000
_cell.length_c   1.000
_cell.angle_alpha   90.00
_cell.angle_beta   90.00
_cell.angle_gamma   90.00
#
_symmetry.space_group_name_H-M   'P 1'
#
loop_
_entity.id
_entity.type
_entity.pdbx_description
1 polymer ?
#
loop_
_entity_poly.entity_id
_entity_poly.type
_entity_poly.pdbx_seq_one_letter_code
_entity_poly.pdbx_strand_id
1 'polypeptide(L)'
;LPVPQVGGAASASADLTGAFVCKRTGRPGSKLARQPFRGPVGAWIFENISAQTWDDWIRQGTKVINELRLDLSRDQDAATYDQHMREYLGIDEALIAELEKGKA
;
A
#
# COMPACT_ATOMS: atom_id res chain seq x y z
N LEU A 1 -2.77 22.08 -9.53
CA LEU A 1 -1.67 21.10 -9.71
C LEU A 1 -2.31 19.72 -9.77
N PRO A 2 -2.10 18.92 -10.83
CA PRO A 2 -2.76 17.62 -10.95
C PRO A 2 -2.12 16.65 -9.96
N VAL A 3 -2.88 16.26 -8.94
CA VAL A 3 -2.54 15.12 -8.09
C VAL A 3 -2.25 13.90 -8.96
N PRO A 4 -1.21 13.11 -8.67
CA PRO A 4 -1.00 11.86 -9.38
C PRO A 4 -2.26 11.01 -9.21
N GLN A 5 -2.84 10.68 -10.35
CA GLN A 5 -4.15 10.08 -10.50
C GLN A 5 -4.11 8.68 -9.89
N VAL A 6 -4.56 8.57 -8.64
CA VAL A 6 -5.02 7.31 -8.06
C VAL A 6 -6.16 6.82 -8.94
N GLY A 7 -5.82 5.99 -9.93
CA GLY A 7 -6.75 5.50 -10.94
C GLY A 7 -8.07 5.03 -10.32
N GLY A 8 -9.16 5.57 -10.84
CA GLY A 8 -10.50 5.26 -10.37
C GLY A 8 -10.86 3.78 -10.52
N ALA A 9 -11.69 3.35 -9.59
CA ALA A 9 -12.81 2.40 -9.70
C ALA A 9 -12.69 1.20 -10.65
N ALA A 10 -12.86 -0.02 -10.12
CA ALA A 10 -13.94 -0.94 -10.53
C ALA A 10 -13.87 -2.30 -9.82
N SER A 11 -15.05 -2.74 -9.37
CA SER A 11 -15.53 -4.12 -9.22
C SER A 11 -14.83 -5.07 -8.25
N ALA A 12 -15.55 -5.31 -7.15
CA ALA A 12 -15.55 -6.58 -6.44
C ALA A 12 -15.85 -7.73 -7.42
N SER A 13 -14.83 -8.51 -7.77
CA SER A 13 -15.02 -9.90 -8.16
C SER A 13 -14.72 -10.75 -6.93
N ALA A 14 -15.80 -11.23 -6.33
CA ALA A 14 -15.78 -12.16 -5.22
C ALA A 14 -15.46 -13.57 -5.75
N ASP A 15 -14.18 -13.88 -5.87
CA ASP A 15 -13.72 -15.26 -6.05
C ASP A 15 -13.46 -15.88 -4.67
N LEU A 16 -14.51 -16.51 -4.13
CA LEU A 16 -14.53 -17.25 -2.86
C LEU A 16 -13.77 -18.58 -2.94
N THR A 17 -12.52 -18.59 -3.41
CA THR A 17 -11.75 -19.85 -3.58
C THR A 17 -10.32 -19.84 -3.05
N GLY A 18 -9.91 -18.80 -2.33
CA GLY A 18 -8.69 -18.85 -1.53
C GLY A 18 -8.77 -17.87 -0.38
N ALA A 19 -8.75 -18.35 0.87
CA ALA A 19 -8.68 -17.50 2.04
C ALA A 19 -7.35 -16.74 2.02
N PHE A 20 -7.33 -15.56 1.41
CA PHE A 20 -6.17 -14.68 1.43
C PHE A 20 -6.06 -14.09 2.84
N VAL A 21 -4.95 -14.39 3.51
CA VAL A 21 -4.72 -13.91 4.88
C VAL A 21 -3.89 -12.64 4.81
N CYS A 22 -4.47 -11.54 5.31
CA CYS A 22 -3.73 -10.28 5.41
C CYS A 22 -2.62 -10.43 6.45
N LYS A 23 -1.37 -10.18 6.06
CA LYS A 23 -0.20 -10.27 6.94
C LYS A 23 -0.25 -9.25 8.09
N ARG A 24 -0.91 -8.11 7.89
CA ARG A 24 -1.06 -7.06 8.91
C ARG A 24 -2.11 -7.40 9.96
N THR A 25 -3.29 -7.86 9.54
CA THR A 25 -4.42 -8.12 10.47
C THR A 25 -4.52 -9.58 10.88
N GLY A 26 -3.82 -10.50 10.20
CA GLY A 26 -3.92 -11.95 10.41
C GLY A 26 -5.28 -12.54 10.05
N ARG A 27 -6.16 -11.76 9.42
CA ARG A 27 -7.54 -12.16 9.10
C ARG A 27 -7.68 -12.52 7.62
N PRO A 28 -8.55 -13.49 7.28
CA PRO A 28 -8.93 -13.73 5.91
C PRO A 28 -9.65 -12.50 5.34
N GLY A 29 -9.30 -12.09 4.13
CA GLY A 29 -9.90 -10.97 3.42
C GLY A 29 -9.69 -11.09 1.92
N SER A 30 -10.15 -10.10 1.17
CA SER A 30 -9.97 -10.08 -0.28
C SER A 30 -8.60 -9.51 -0.65
N LYS A 31 -7.95 -10.08 -1.67
CA LYS A 31 -6.76 -9.49 -2.30
C LYS A 31 -7.09 -8.12 -2.92
N LEU A 32 -6.06 -7.30 -3.11
CA LEU A 32 -6.19 -6.06 -3.87
C LEU A 32 -6.54 -6.38 -5.33
N ALA A 33 -7.35 -5.53 -5.97
CA ALA A 33 -7.68 -5.69 -7.39
C ALA A 33 -6.49 -5.35 -8.31
N ARG A 34 -5.59 -4.48 -7.86
CA ARG A 34 -4.41 -4.06 -8.61
C ARG A 34 -3.26 -3.65 -7.68
N GLN A 35 -2.04 -3.74 -8.19
CA GLN A 35 -0.87 -3.21 -7.52
C GLN A 35 -0.99 -1.68 -7.35
N PRO A 36 -0.79 -1.14 -6.13
CA PRO A 36 -1.01 0.28 -5.87
C PRO A 36 0.08 1.18 -6.45
N PHE A 37 1.33 0.72 -6.48
CA PHE A 37 2.46 1.46 -7.05
C PHE A 37 3.53 0.48 -7.56
N ARG A 38 4.35 0.95 -8.50
CA ARG A 38 5.41 0.13 -9.10
C ARG A 38 6.58 -0.05 -8.14
N GLY A 39 7.19 -1.23 -8.16
CA GLY A 39 8.31 -1.58 -7.29
C GLY A 39 8.03 -2.83 -6.45
N PRO A 40 9.06 -3.37 -5.78
CA PRO A 40 8.94 -4.63 -5.06
C PRO A 40 8.08 -4.48 -3.80
N VAL A 41 8.09 -3.31 -3.15
CA VAL A 41 7.17 -3.01 -2.03
C VAL A 41 5.71 -3.04 -2.50
N GLY A 42 5.39 -2.46 -3.66
CA GLY A 42 4.02 -2.47 -4.18
C GLY A 42 3.54 -3.88 -4.55
N ALA A 43 4.43 -4.71 -5.09
CA ALA A 43 4.14 -6.12 -5.37
C ALA A 43 3.93 -6.91 -4.09
N TRP A 44 4.75 -6.66 -3.07
CA TRP A 44 4.59 -7.28 -1.75
C TRP A 44 3.25 -6.90 -1.11
N ILE A 45 2.85 -5.63 -1.17
CA ILE A 45 1.55 -5.16 -0.65
C ILE A 45 0.40 -5.89 -1.35
N PHE A 46 0.45 -5.99 -2.67
CA PHE A 46 -0.55 -6.73 -3.44
C PHE A 46 -0.66 -8.21 -3.02
N GLU A 47 0.47 -8.84 -2.67
CA GLU A 47 0.53 -10.26 -2.26
C GLU A 47 0.38 -10.52 -0.76
N ASN A 48 0.44 -9.51 0.11
CA ASN A 48 0.44 -9.71 1.58
C ASN A 48 -0.62 -8.87 2.32
N ILE A 49 -1.15 -7.81 1.70
CA ILE A 49 -2.12 -6.90 2.31
C ILE A 49 -3.48 -7.09 1.66
N SER A 50 -4.55 -7.05 2.46
CA SER A 50 -5.92 -7.16 1.94
C SER A 50 -6.43 -5.81 1.45
N ALA A 51 -7.41 -5.85 0.54
CA ALA A 51 -8.04 -4.65 0.02
C ALA A 51 -8.61 -3.77 1.14
N GLN A 52 -9.14 -4.39 2.20
CA GLN A 52 -9.74 -3.71 3.34
C GLN A 52 -8.69 -2.98 4.20
N THR A 53 -7.54 -3.60 4.44
CA THR A 53 -6.42 -2.95 5.15
C THR A 53 -5.80 -1.84 4.32
N TRP A 54 -5.68 -2.04 3.00
CA TRP A 54 -5.17 -1.02 2.10
C TRP A 54 -6.09 0.21 2.04
N ASP A 55 -7.40 0.00 1.95
CA ASP A 55 -8.40 1.06 1.97
C ASP A 55 -8.36 1.86 3.29
N ASP A 56 -8.10 1.20 4.43
CA ASP A 56 -7.88 1.88 5.69
C ASP A 56 -6.59 2.72 5.71
N TRP A 57 -5.51 2.18 5.14
CA TRP A 57 -4.30 2.94 4.92
C TRP A 57 -4.55 4.19 4.07
N ILE A 58 -5.29 4.11 2.96
CA ILE A 58 -5.57 5.29 2.11
C ILE A 58 -6.27 6.41 2.90
N ARG A 59 -7.22 6.07 3.77
CA ARG A 59 -7.86 7.06 4.66
C ARG A 59 -6.85 7.68 5.62
N GLN A 60 -6.00 6.86 6.23
CA GLN A 60 -4.98 7.33 7.16
C GLN A 60 -3.93 8.20 6.45
N GLY A 61 -3.42 7.75 5.31
CA GLY A 61 -2.47 8.47 4.48
C GLY A 61 -3.02 9.82 4.01
N THR A 62 -4.32 9.90 3.70
CA THR A 62 -4.97 11.19 3.41
C THR A 62 -4.89 12.15 4.59
N LYS A 63 -5.10 11.68 5.83
CA LYS A 63 -4.91 12.52 7.02
C LYS A 63 -3.45 12.95 7.18
N VAL A 64 -2.50 12.03 7.01
CA VAL A 64 -1.06 12.33 7.07
C VAL A 64 -0.69 13.45 6.09
N ILE A 65 -1.17 13.39 4.85
CA ILE A 65 -0.96 14.43 3.84
C ILE A 65 -1.51 15.78 4.28
N ASN A 66 -2.73 15.81 4.83
CA ASN A 66 -3.37 17.05 5.26
C ASN A 66 -2.70 17.66 6.51
N GLU A 67 -2.38 16.84 7.51
CA GLU A 67 -1.79 17.28 8.78
C GLU A 67 -0.35 17.73 8.61
N LEU A 68 0.46 16.99 7.84
CA LEU A 68 1.85 17.34 7.56
C LEU A 68 2.00 18.27 6.34
N ARG A 69 0.89 18.62 5.66
CA ARG A 69 0.87 19.43 4.43
C ARG A 69 1.83 18.89 3.36
N LEU A 70 1.89 17.57 3.20
CA LEU A 70 2.81 16.92 2.26
C LEU A 70 2.43 17.23 0.81
N ASP A 71 3.42 17.55 -0.02
CA ASP A 71 3.24 17.63 -1.45
C ASP A 71 3.80 16.37 -2.13
N LEU A 72 2.93 15.46 -2.57
CA LEU A 72 3.36 14.19 -3.21
C LEU A 72 4.11 14.38 -4.55
N SER A 73 4.23 15.60 -5.07
CA SER A 73 5.07 15.90 -6.22
C SER A 73 6.54 16.11 -5.81
N ARG A 74 6.80 16.40 -4.53
CA ARG A 74 8.14 16.54 -3.96
C ARG A 74 8.63 15.18 -3.47
N ASP A 75 9.82 14.79 -3.91
CA ASP A 75 10.44 13.51 -3.57
C ASP A 75 10.55 13.29 -2.04
N GLN A 76 10.98 14.32 -1.31
CA GLN A 76 11.06 14.34 0.16
C GLN A 76 9.73 14.04 0.87
N ASP A 77 8.64 14.62 0.38
CA ASP A 77 7.33 14.53 1.03
C ASP A 77 6.65 13.21 0.63
N ALA A 78 6.87 12.76 -0.60
CA ALA A 78 6.52 11.43 -1.07
C ALA A 78 7.26 10.34 -0.26
N ALA A 79 8.55 10.53 0.02
CA ALA A 79 9.34 9.63 0.87
C ALA A 79 8.80 9.59 2.31
N THR A 80 8.38 10.74 2.85
CA THR A 80 7.74 10.84 4.17
C THR A 80 6.40 10.09 4.20
N TYR A 81 5.58 10.26 3.17
CA TYR A 81 4.33 9.51 3.02
C TYR A 81 4.56 8.00 2.94
N ASP A 82 5.56 7.58 2.16
CA ASP A 82 5.92 6.17 2.01
C ASP A 82 6.47 5.58 3.32
N GLN A 83 7.21 6.36 4.11
CA GLN A 83 7.64 5.98 5.45
C GLN A 83 6.45 5.66 6.37
N HIS A 84 5.45 6.56 6.43
CA HIS A 84 4.24 6.32 7.21
C HIS A 84 3.43 5.12 6.70
N MET A 85 3.42 4.89 5.39
CA MET A 85 2.79 3.69 4.81
C MET A 85 3.45 2.42 5.30
N ARG A 86 4.78 2.36 5.22
CA ARG A 86 5.57 1.21 5.65
C ARG A 86 5.33 0.91 7.13
N GLU A 87 5.34 1.95 7.97
CA GLU A 87 5.04 1.82 9.39
C GLU A 87 3.61 1.32 9.63
N TYR A 88 2.62 1.88 8.92
CA TYR A 88 1.22 1.45 9.01
C TYR A 88 0.98 0.04 8.48
N LEU A 89 1.79 -0.47 7.55
CA LEU A 89 1.68 -1.84 7.05
C LEU A 89 2.58 -2.84 7.80
N GLY A 90 3.49 -2.36 8.66
CA GLY A 90 4.48 -3.19 9.34
C GLY A 90 5.54 -3.73 8.39
N ILE A 91 5.96 -2.90 7.44
CA ILE A 91 7.04 -3.19 6.51
C ILE A 91 8.32 -2.61 7.10
N ASP A 92 9.08 -3.44 7.79
CA ASP A 92 10.36 -3.04 8.38
C ASP A 92 11.44 -2.81 7.31
N GLU A 93 12.46 -2.03 7.66
CA GLU A 93 13.61 -1.75 6.77
C GLU A 93 14.32 -3.04 6.32
N ALA A 94 14.36 -4.06 7.19
CA ALA A 94 14.90 -5.37 6.85
C ALA A 94 14.11 -6.03 5.70
N LEU A 95 12.78 -6.00 5.76
CA LEU A 95 11.92 -6.55 4.72
C LEU A 95 12.08 -5.78 3.40
N ILE A 96 12.23 -4.46 3.46
CA ILE A 96 12.50 -3.63 2.28
C ILE A 96 13.83 -4.04 1.65
N ALA A 97 14.88 -4.20 2.46
CA ALA A 97 16.18 -4.64 1.96
C ALA A 97 16.10 -6.02 1.30
N GLU A 98 15.28 -6.95 1.81
CA GLU A 98 15.04 -8.24 1.16
C GLU A 98 14.27 -8.10 -0.16
N LEU A 99 13.24 -7.25 -0.20
CA LEU A 99 12.44 -6.99 -1.39
C LEU A 99 13.25 -6.33 -2.51
N GLU A 100 14.17 -5.42 -2.17
CA GLU A 100 15.09 -4.80 -3.11
C GLU A 100 16.17 -5.78 -3.59
N LYS A 101 16.66 -6.68 -2.71
CA LYS A 101 17.63 -7.73 -3.08
C LYS A 101 17.07 -8.77 -4.03
N GLY A 102 15.78 -9.12 -3.92
CA GLY A 102 15.10 -10.07 -4.80
C GLY A 102 14.92 -9.59 -6.26
N LYS A 103 15.38 -8.36 -6.57
CA LYS A 103 15.36 -7.75 -7.90
C LYS A 103 16.66 -8.00 -8.69
N ALA A 104 17.64 -8.71 -8.11
CA ALA A 104 18.93 -9.05 -8.72
C ALA A 104 18.89 -10.37 -9.50
#